data_AF-E4XHF2-F1
#
_entry.id   AF-E4XHF2-F1
#
_cell.length_a   1.000
_cell.length_b   1.000
_cell.length_c   1.000
_cell.angle_alpha   90.00
_cell.angle_beta   90.00
_cell.angle_gamma   90.00
#
_symmetry.space_group_name_H-M   'P 1'
#
loop_
_entity.id
_entity.type
_entity.pdbx_description
1 polymer ?
#
loop_
_entity_poly.entity_id
_entity_poly.type
_entity_poly.pdbx_seq_one_letter_code
_entity_poly.pdbx_strand_id
1 'polypeptide(L)'
;MPKMPEMPELSEGQWTGVKIVGGAAAGAIAVPAICAAVGFASTGVVAGSIAAGVQASIGNVAAGSAFAAMQSATATSAVTLVGAGFGGATAGLHETIKLKFQ
;
A
#
# COMPACT_ATOMS: atom_id res chain seq x y z
N MET A 1 -13.24 -12.36 42.18
CA MET A 1 -12.82 -12.04 40.80
C MET A 1 -13.77 -10.98 40.26
N PRO A 2 -13.30 -9.73 40.04
CA PRO A 2 -14.10 -8.70 39.39
C PRO A 2 -14.52 -9.22 38.01
N LYS A 3 -15.83 -9.22 37.73
CA LYS A 3 -16.34 -9.62 36.42
C LYS A 3 -15.83 -8.57 35.43
N MET A 4 -14.96 -8.98 34.51
CA MET A 4 -14.47 -8.06 33.48
C MET A 4 -15.70 -7.51 32.74
N PRO A 5 -15.74 -6.19 32.47
CA PRO A 5 -16.82 -5.62 31.68
C PRO A 5 -16.91 -6.37 30.35
N GLU A 6 -18.10 -6.87 30.04
CA GLU A 6 -18.40 -7.53 28.76
C GLU A 6 -18.12 -6.51 27.65
N MET A 7 -17.01 -6.73 26.93
CA MET A 7 -16.70 -5.95 25.75
C MET A 7 -17.76 -6.30 24.70
N PRO A 8 -18.41 -5.31 24.05
CA PRO A 8 -19.37 -5.59 23.00
C PRO A 8 -18.66 -6.35 21.86
N GLU A 9 -19.09 -7.58 21.60
CA GLU A 9 -18.59 -8.35 20.46
C GLU A 9 -19.04 -7.68 19.15
N LEU A 10 -18.09 -7.46 18.26
CA LEU A 10 -18.37 -6.97 16.92
C LEU A 10 -19.04 -8.07 16.10
N SER A 11 -20.08 -7.72 15.35
CA SER A 11 -20.68 -8.63 14.38
C SER A 11 -19.67 -9.06 13.31
N GLU A 12 -19.91 -10.20 12.65
CA GLU A 12 -19.01 -10.70 11.59
C GLU A 12 -18.77 -9.66 10.47
N GLY A 13 -19.81 -8.92 10.09
CA GLY A 13 -19.69 -7.84 9.09
C GLY A 13 -18.78 -6.71 9.54
N GLN A 14 -18.80 -6.36 10.84
CA GLN A 14 -17.87 -5.36 11.39
C GLN A 14 -16.43 -5.89 11.40
N TRP A 15 -16.22 -7.18 11.71
CA TRP A 15 -14.89 -7.80 11.62
C TRP A 15 -14.35 -7.81 10.19
N THR A 16 -15.18 -8.11 9.20
CA THR A 16 -14.79 -8.01 7.79
C THR A 16 -14.40 -6.57 7.44
N GLY A 17 -15.17 -5.59 7.87
CA GLY A 17 -14.85 -4.17 7.69
C GLY A 17 -13.50 -3.79 8.30
N VAL A 18 -13.23 -4.21 9.54
CA VAL A 18 -11.96 -3.98 10.24
C VAL A 18 -10.78 -4.57 9.46
N LYS A 19 -10.91 -5.78 8.92
CA LYS A 19 -9.83 -6.41 8.15
C LYS A 19 -9.55 -5.68 6.83
N ILE A 20 -10.58 -5.23 6.12
CA ILE A 20 -10.41 -4.47 4.88
C ILE A 20 -9.71 -3.14 5.17
N VAL A 21 -10.15 -2.42 6.21
CA VAL A 21 -9.50 -1.16 6.64
C VAL A 21 -8.07 -1.42 7.11
N GLY A 22 -7.84 -2.51 7.86
CA GLY A 22 -6.50 -2.92 8.29
C GLY A 22 -5.58 -3.23 7.12
N GLY A 23 -6.08 -3.96 6.11
CA GLY A 23 -5.36 -4.22 4.87
C GLY A 23 -5.05 -2.93 4.11
N ALA A 24 -6.00 -2.02 4.00
CA ALA A 24 -5.78 -0.71 3.38
C ALA A 24 -4.74 0.13 4.14
N ALA A 25 -4.80 0.17 5.47
CA ALA A 25 -3.81 0.86 6.28
C ALA A 25 -2.40 0.26 6.10
N ALA A 26 -2.30 -1.07 6.09
CA ALA A 26 -1.04 -1.76 5.85
C ALA A 26 -0.47 -1.44 4.46
N GLY A 27 -1.31 -1.48 3.42
CA GLY A 27 -0.91 -1.13 2.06
C GLY A 27 -0.50 0.34 1.91
N ALA A 28 -1.20 1.25 2.59
CA ALA A 28 -0.89 2.68 2.61
C ALA A 28 0.50 2.99 3.19
N ILE A 29 1.04 2.11 4.03
CA ILE A 29 2.36 2.26 4.65
C ILE A 29 3.42 1.48 3.86
N ALA A 30 3.10 0.23 3.49
CA ALA A 30 4.05 -0.67 2.85
C ALA A 30 4.48 -0.16 1.47
N VAL A 31 3.56 0.33 0.63
CA VAL A 31 3.91 0.74 -0.73
C VAL A 31 4.81 1.99 -0.74
N PRO A 32 4.52 3.06 0.01
CA PRO A 32 5.46 4.19 0.13
C PRO A 32 6.81 3.78 0.70
N ALA A 33 6.85 2.87 1.70
CA ALA A 33 8.10 2.38 2.28
C ALA A 33 8.95 1.61 1.25
N ILE A 34 8.33 0.79 0.41
CA ILE A 34 9.01 0.08 -0.68
C ILE A 34 9.55 1.09 -1.71
N CYS A 35 8.74 2.08 -2.11
CA CYS A 35 9.19 3.12 -3.03
C CYS A 35 10.38 3.92 -2.47
N ALA A 36 10.34 4.27 -1.18
CA ALA A 36 11.45 4.93 -0.49
C ALA A 36 12.72 4.06 -0.46
N ALA A 37 12.57 2.75 -0.20
CA ALA A 37 13.70 1.81 -0.21
C ALA A 37 14.34 1.65 -1.61
N VAL A 38 13.53 1.72 -2.68
CA VAL A 38 14.03 1.72 -4.07
C VAL A 38 14.72 3.04 -4.43
N GLY A 39 14.40 4.13 -3.71
CA GLY A 39 14.99 5.45 -3.88
C GLY A 39 14.07 6.51 -4.48
N PHE A 40 12.76 6.26 -4.55
CA PHE A 40 11.80 7.27 -4.93
C PHE A 40 11.35 8.07 -3.69
N ALA A 41 11.63 9.37 -3.70
CA ALA A 41 11.18 10.32 -2.69
C ALA A 41 10.19 11.33 -3.30
N SER A 42 9.52 12.09 -2.43
CA SER A 42 8.63 13.19 -2.85
C SER A 42 9.38 14.32 -3.56
N THR A 43 10.66 14.51 -3.23
CA THR A 43 11.56 15.47 -3.88
C THR A 43 12.19 14.94 -5.17
N GLY A 44 12.01 13.66 -5.47
CA GLY A 44 12.54 12.99 -6.66
C GLY A 44 13.35 11.74 -6.35
N VAL A 45 14.24 11.35 -7.26
CA VAL A 45 15.07 10.13 -7.13
C VAL A 45 16.27 10.43 -6.25
N VAL A 46 16.47 9.63 -5.21
CA VAL A 46 17.61 9.75 -4.31
C VAL A 46 18.88 9.32 -5.03
N ALA A 47 19.93 10.15 -5.00
CA ALA A 47 21.21 9.85 -5.61
C ALA A 47 21.84 8.58 -5.00
N GLY A 48 22.42 7.72 -5.83
CA GLY A 48 23.02 6.45 -5.39
C GLY A 48 22.02 5.33 -5.07
N SER A 49 20.74 5.53 -5.36
CA SER A 49 19.70 4.51 -5.19
C SER A 49 19.56 3.59 -6.40
N ILE A 50 18.78 2.51 -6.24
CA ILE A 50 18.41 1.60 -7.34
C ILE A 50 17.68 2.39 -8.44
N ALA A 51 16.77 3.28 -8.06
CA ALA A 51 16.08 4.17 -9.01
C ALA A 51 17.06 5.09 -9.76
N ALA A 52 18.12 5.59 -9.12
CA ALA A 52 19.15 6.38 -9.79
C ALA A 52 19.95 5.54 -10.81
N GLY A 53 20.24 4.28 -10.49
CA GLY A 53 20.87 3.34 -11.43
C GLY A 53 19.99 3.04 -12.64
N VAL A 54 18.68 2.91 -12.42
CA VAL A 54 17.69 2.74 -13.51
C VAL A 54 17.56 4.01 -14.35
N GLN A 55 17.55 5.20 -13.74
CA GLN A 55 17.53 6.45 -14.49
C GLN A 55 18.80 6.62 -15.33
N ALA A 56 19.96 6.22 -14.80
CA ALA A 56 21.23 6.25 -15.52
C ALA A 56 21.27 5.26 -16.69
N SER A 57 20.60 4.10 -16.59
CA SER A 57 20.55 3.12 -17.67
C SER A 57 19.53 3.45 -18.77
N ILE A 58 18.43 4.14 -18.43
CA ILE A 58 17.40 4.57 -19.39
C ILE A 58 17.82 5.87 -20.10
N GLY A 59 18.59 6.74 -19.43
CA GLY A 59 19.04 8.03 -19.95
C GLY A 59 17.94 9.08 -19.97
N ASN A 60 16.88 8.87 -20.75
CA ASN A 60 15.72 9.76 -20.80
C ASN A 60 14.45 9.03 -20.33
N VAL A 61 13.86 9.48 -19.22
CA VAL A 61 12.62 8.91 -18.70
C VAL A 61 11.49 9.22 -19.68
N ALA A 62 11.09 8.22 -20.47
CA ALA A 62 9.98 8.37 -21.39
C ALA A 62 8.68 8.67 -20.63
N ALA A 63 7.93 9.68 -21.09
CA ALA A 63 6.60 9.96 -20.57
C ALA A 63 5.69 8.72 -20.76
N GLY A 64 5.00 8.32 -19.71
CA GLY A 64 4.16 7.10 -19.70
C GLY A 64 4.91 5.80 -19.37
N SER A 65 6.22 5.83 -19.15
CA SER A 65 6.95 4.67 -18.63
C SER A 65 6.57 4.37 -17.18
N ALA A 66 6.81 3.12 -16.74
CA ALA A 66 6.63 2.74 -15.34
C ALA A 66 7.44 3.62 -14.37
N PHE A 67 8.61 4.10 -14.79
CA PHE A 67 9.43 5.03 -14.01
C PHE A 67 8.75 6.40 -13.87
N ALA A 68 8.22 6.95 -14.96
CA ALA A 68 7.46 8.20 -14.94
C ALA A 68 6.20 8.10 -14.07
N ALA A 69 5.52 6.95 -14.11
CA ALA A 69 4.35 6.68 -13.28
C ALA A 69 4.71 6.65 -11.79
N MET A 70 5.78 5.94 -11.41
CA MET A 70 6.27 5.91 -10.03
C MET A 70 6.72 7.28 -9.55
N GLN A 71 7.51 8.01 -10.36
CA GLN A 71 7.95 9.37 -10.06
C GLN A 71 6.76 10.31 -9.79
N SER A 72 5.73 10.26 -10.64
CA SER A 72 4.53 11.07 -10.49
C SER A 72 3.74 10.67 -9.23
N ALA A 73 3.62 9.37 -8.99
CA ALA A 73 2.89 8.84 -7.83
C ALA A 73 3.60 9.16 -6.49
N THR A 74 4.93 9.17 -6.46
CA THR A 74 5.68 9.54 -5.25
C THR A 74 5.75 11.05 -5.05
N ALA A 75 5.84 11.84 -6.12
CA ALA A 75 5.80 13.31 -6.04
C ALA A 75 4.47 13.82 -5.46
N THR A 76 3.35 13.16 -5.81
CA THR A 76 2.01 13.53 -5.35
C THR A 76 1.54 12.78 -4.10
N SER A 77 2.37 11.91 -3.53
CA SER A 77 1.98 10.95 -2.47
C SER A 77 0.81 10.02 -2.86
N ALA A 78 0.43 9.97 -4.14
CA ALA A 78 -0.61 9.06 -4.64
C ALA A 78 -0.24 7.59 -4.41
N VAL A 79 1.05 7.28 -4.25
CA VAL A 79 1.56 5.95 -3.84
C VAL A 79 0.89 5.44 -2.55
N THR A 80 0.53 6.32 -1.61
CA THR A 80 -0.19 5.96 -0.38
C THR A 80 -1.61 5.51 -0.68
N LEU A 81 -2.32 6.22 -1.56
CA LEU A 81 -3.69 5.87 -1.97
C LEU A 81 -3.71 4.58 -2.80
N VAL A 82 -2.75 4.42 -3.72
CA VAL A 82 -2.58 3.19 -4.50
C VAL A 82 -2.31 2.01 -3.57
N GLY A 83 -1.40 2.19 -2.59
CA GLY A 83 -1.12 1.18 -1.58
C GLY A 83 -2.36 0.83 -0.75
N ALA A 84 -3.13 1.83 -0.31
CA ALA A 84 -4.36 1.63 0.43
C ALA A 84 -5.41 0.84 -0.37
N GLY A 85 -5.60 1.20 -1.63
CA GLY A 85 -6.51 0.48 -2.53
C GLY A 85 -6.09 -0.99 -2.70
N PHE A 86 -4.80 -1.23 -2.93
CA PHE A 86 -4.28 -2.59 -3.13
C PHE A 86 -4.38 -3.45 -1.86
N GLY A 87 -4.01 -2.89 -0.71
CA GLY A 87 -4.10 -3.57 0.58
C GLY A 87 -5.55 -3.86 1.01
N GLY A 88 -6.47 -2.93 0.78
CA GLY A 88 -7.89 -3.13 1.05
C GLY A 88 -8.52 -4.17 0.12
N ALA A 89 -8.19 -4.11 -1.18
CA ALA A 89 -8.72 -5.06 -2.17
C ALA A 89 -8.25 -6.50 -1.93
N THR A 90 -6.97 -6.69 -1.59
CA THR A 90 -6.43 -8.03 -1.27
C THR A 90 -7.04 -8.59 0.01
N ALA A 91 -7.25 -7.76 1.04
CA ALA A 91 -7.94 -8.16 2.26
C ALA A 91 -9.43 -8.53 1.99
N GLY A 92 -10.14 -7.73 1.18
CA GLY A 92 -11.53 -8.03 0.81
C GLY A 92 -11.67 -9.29 -0.04
N LEU A 93 -10.74 -9.51 -0.97
CA LEU A 93 -10.69 -10.73 -1.77
C LEU A 93 -10.43 -11.96 -0.88
N HIS A 94 -9.49 -11.86 0.06
CA HIS A 94 -9.19 -12.93 1.00
C HIS A 94 -10.42 -13.34 1.82
N GLU A 95 -11.18 -12.36 2.35
CA GLU A 95 -12.41 -12.66 3.08
C GLU A 95 -13.48 -13.31 2.19
N THR A 96 -13.61 -12.84 0.94
CA THR A 96 -14.55 -13.44 -0.03
C THR A 96 -14.19 -14.88 -0.37
N ILE A 97 -12.89 -15.20 -0.52
CA ILE A 97 -12.40 -16.55 -0.76
C ILE A 97 -12.68 -17.42 0.47
N LYS A 98 -12.36 -16.94 1.67
CA LYS A 98 -12.59 -17.69 2.92
C LYS A 98 -14.06 -18.14 3.04
N LEU A 99 -15.01 -17.28 2.70
CA LEU A 99 -16.44 -17.59 2.76
C LEU A 99 -16.91 -18.64 1.73
N LYS A 100 -16.19 -18.82 0.62
CA LYS A 100 -16.56 -19.79 -0.43
C LYS A 100 -16.03 -21.21 -0.21
N PHE A 101 -15.10 -21.39 0.73
CA PHE A 101 -14.45 -22.68 1.01
C PHE A 101 -14.62 -23.16 2.47
N GLN A 102 -15.57 -22.57 3.20
CA GLN A 102 -16.07 -23.04 4.50
C GLN A 102 -17.37 -23.81 4.28
#